data_AF-A0A379TCH2-F1
#
_entry.id   AF-A0A379TCH2-F1
#
_cell.length_a   1.000
_cell.length_b   1.000
_cell.length_c   1.000
_cell.angle_alpha   90.00
_cell.angle_beta   90.00
_cell.angle_gamma   90.00
#
_symmetry.space_group_name_H-M   'P 1'
#
loop_
_entity.id
_entity.type
_entity.pdbx_description
1 polymer ?
#
loop_
_entity_poly.entity_id
_entity_poly.type
_entity_poly.pdbx_seq_one_letter_code
_entity_poly.pdbx_strand_id
1 'polypeptide(L)'
;MPPSLTSLNNSPYEGGAAGAARPLTDSAADWFPAVQQRDIRERFREITHETNAGIFSEFLDRLRNRYADSKYETFRHQVMHCLIRLAASPGLREKLFMCALETTARCDDRISLSWNNMRIAEMAYTVEQLGTEQNLGKMISLAREVFRMELLTGDCQSENHPNSAMRTNTLMRI
;
A
#
# COMPACT_ATOMS: atom_id res chain seq x y z
N MET A 1 -52.01 -19.16 3.37
CA MET A 1 -50.94 -19.26 2.35
C MET A 1 -50.72 -17.87 1.77
N PRO A 2 -49.49 -17.33 1.75
CA PRO A 2 -49.26 -15.98 1.28
C PRO A 2 -49.02 -15.94 -0.24
N PRO A 3 -49.43 -14.87 -0.95
CA PRO A 3 -48.99 -14.61 -2.30
C PRO A 3 -47.66 -13.84 -2.32
N SER A 4 -46.84 -14.15 -3.33
CA SER A 4 -45.46 -13.70 -3.51
C SER A 4 -45.31 -12.31 -4.15
N LEU A 5 -44.24 -11.63 -3.71
CA LEU A 5 -43.30 -10.79 -4.44
C LEU A 5 -43.79 -9.91 -5.61
N THR A 6 -43.76 -8.58 -5.43
CA THR A 6 -43.12 -7.68 -6.41
C THR A 6 -42.64 -6.37 -5.75
N SER A 7 -41.32 -6.15 -5.85
CA SER A 7 -40.57 -4.88 -5.96
C SER A 7 -41.04 -3.64 -5.19
N LEU A 8 -40.24 -3.18 -4.22
CA LEU A 8 -40.03 -1.74 -4.01
C LEU A 8 -38.71 -1.46 -3.28
N ASN A 9 -37.93 -0.60 -3.93
CA ASN A 9 -36.87 0.27 -3.41
C ASN A 9 -35.55 -0.35 -2.95
N ASN A 10 -34.67 -0.55 -3.93
CA ASN A 10 -33.25 -0.23 -3.77
C ASN A 10 -33.12 1.28 -3.50
N SER A 11 -32.91 1.65 -2.25
CA SER A 11 -32.41 2.98 -1.87
C SER A 11 -30.89 3.01 -2.10
N PRO A 12 -30.36 3.92 -2.93
CA PRO A 12 -28.93 4.06 -3.10
C PRO A 12 -28.38 4.93 -1.95
N TYR A 13 -27.78 4.28 -0.96
CA TYR A 13 -26.67 4.82 -0.16
C TYR A 13 -26.87 6.24 0.40
N GLU A 14 -27.69 6.40 1.45
CA GLU A 14 -27.56 7.54 2.36
C GLU A 14 -26.76 7.13 3.60
N GLY A 15 -25.72 7.91 3.93
CA GLY A 15 -25.25 7.99 5.32
C GLY A 15 -23.78 7.69 5.61
N GLY A 16 -22.85 8.15 4.76
CA GLY A 16 -21.45 8.27 5.15
C GLY A 16 -20.76 9.29 4.27
N ALA A 17 -20.61 10.52 4.74
CA ALA A 17 -19.78 11.53 4.08
C ALA A 17 -18.31 11.06 4.11
N ALA A 18 -17.93 10.21 3.16
CA ALA A 18 -16.54 10.02 2.79
C ALA A 18 -16.08 11.36 2.22
N GLY A 19 -15.45 12.19 3.04
CA GLY A 19 -14.82 13.41 2.58
C GLY A 19 -13.92 13.05 1.40
N ALA A 20 -14.22 13.58 0.22
CA ALA A 20 -13.50 13.24 -1.00
C ALA A 20 -11.99 13.33 -0.74
N ALA A 21 -11.27 12.24 -1.02
CA ALA A 21 -9.82 12.19 -0.92
C ALA A 21 -9.20 13.47 -1.48
N ARG A 22 -8.31 14.11 -0.73
CA ARG A 22 -7.62 15.30 -1.23
C ARG A 22 -6.79 14.95 -2.48
N PRO A 23 -6.50 15.91 -3.37
CA PRO A 23 -5.70 15.65 -4.56
C PRO A 23 -4.35 15.01 -4.23
N LEU A 24 -3.93 14.04 -5.05
CA LEU A 24 -2.65 13.36 -4.88
C LEU A 24 -1.46 14.33 -5.02
N THR A 25 -1.63 15.42 -5.79
CA THR A 25 -0.66 16.53 -5.84
C THR A 25 -0.29 17.05 -4.46
N ASP A 26 -1.29 17.17 -3.59
CA ASP A 26 -1.16 17.79 -2.28
C ASP A 26 -0.65 16.78 -1.27
N SER A 27 -1.19 15.55 -1.32
CA SER A 27 -0.72 14.45 -0.48
C SER A 27 0.74 14.11 -0.74
N ALA A 28 1.15 14.01 -2.00
CA ALA A 28 2.54 13.76 -2.35
C ALA A 28 3.46 14.90 -1.92
N ALA A 29 3.06 16.16 -2.11
CA ALA A 29 3.88 17.32 -1.76
C ALA A 29 4.17 17.42 -0.26
N ASP A 30 3.24 17.02 0.60
CA ASP A 30 3.38 17.08 2.06
C ASP A 30 4.44 16.12 2.65
N TRP A 31 5.00 15.24 1.82
CA TRP A 31 6.17 14.42 2.16
C TRP A 31 7.49 15.16 1.97
N PHE A 32 7.51 16.27 1.22
CA PHE A 32 8.73 16.98 0.86
C PHE A 32 8.86 18.32 1.61
N PRO A 33 10.10 18.81 1.79
CA PRO A 33 10.35 20.16 2.31
C PRO A 33 9.66 21.23 1.45
N ALA A 34 9.22 22.33 2.07
CA ALA A 34 8.48 23.42 1.42
C ALA A 34 9.10 23.89 0.09
N VAL A 35 10.44 23.96 0.04
CA VAL A 35 11.20 24.38 -1.15
C VAL A 35 11.02 23.48 -2.37
N GLN A 36 10.68 22.19 -2.17
CA GLN A 36 10.48 21.20 -3.25
C GLN A 36 9.01 20.99 -3.58
N GLN A 37 8.07 21.44 -2.74
CA GLN A 37 6.65 21.11 -2.88
C GLN A 37 6.06 21.58 -4.20
N ARG A 38 6.47 22.75 -4.71
CA ARG A 38 6.00 23.26 -6.00
C ARG A 38 6.33 22.30 -7.14
N ASP A 39 7.57 21.84 -7.19
CA ASP A 39 8.06 20.93 -8.24
C ASP A 39 7.37 19.55 -8.14
N ILE A 40 7.11 19.08 -6.92
CA ILE A 40 6.38 17.83 -6.71
C ILE A 40 4.92 17.97 -7.16
N ARG A 41 4.23 19.06 -6.82
CA ARG A 41 2.85 19.30 -7.29
C ARG A 41 2.78 19.29 -8.81
N GLU A 42 3.75 19.93 -9.47
CA GLU A 42 3.83 19.96 -10.93
C GLU A 42 3.98 18.56 -11.53
N ARG A 43 4.88 17.72 -10.97
CA ARG A 43 5.08 16.33 -11.42
C ARG A 43 3.84 15.45 -11.25
N PHE A 44 3.02 15.74 -10.25
CA PHE A 44 1.82 14.96 -9.94
C PHE A 44 0.53 15.54 -10.55
N ARG A 45 0.60 16.66 -11.27
CA ARG A 45 -0.58 17.37 -11.78
C ARG A 45 -1.45 16.50 -12.68
N GLU A 46 -0.85 15.78 -13.62
CA GLU A 46 -1.60 14.87 -14.49
C GLU A 46 -1.93 13.55 -13.79
N ILE A 47 -1.05 13.10 -12.89
CA ILE A 47 -1.17 11.82 -12.18
C ILE A 47 -2.37 11.81 -11.23
N THR A 48 -2.72 12.95 -10.64
CA THR A 48 -3.86 13.03 -9.69
C THR A 48 -5.21 12.71 -10.33
N HIS A 49 -5.30 12.72 -11.66
CA HIS A 49 -6.52 12.40 -12.41
C HIS A 49 -6.58 10.94 -12.86
N GLU A 50 -5.53 10.15 -12.61
CA GLU A 50 -5.51 8.73 -12.94
C GLU A 50 -6.43 7.90 -12.03
N THR A 51 -6.91 6.77 -12.55
CA THR A 51 -7.70 5.80 -11.78
C THR A 51 -6.95 5.39 -10.51
N ASN A 52 -7.67 5.29 -9.38
CA ASN A 52 -7.13 4.93 -8.07
C ASN A 52 -6.17 5.96 -7.43
N ALA A 53 -5.89 7.10 -8.06
CA ALA A 53 -5.03 8.15 -7.47
C ALA A 53 -5.58 8.69 -6.14
N GLY A 54 -6.91 8.84 -6.01
CA GLY A 54 -7.56 9.27 -4.76
C GLY A 54 -7.36 8.27 -3.62
N ILE A 55 -7.44 6.97 -3.90
CA ILE A 55 -7.22 5.90 -2.91
C ILE A 55 -5.75 5.91 -2.45
N PHE A 56 -4.83 6.11 -3.38
CA PHE A 56 -3.41 6.26 -3.05
C PHE A 56 -3.13 7.52 -2.23
N SER A 57 -3.85 8.62 -2.51
CA SER A 57 -3.77 9.87 -1.73
C SER A 57 -4.18 9.66 -0.27
N GLU A 58 -5.32 9.00 -0.02
CA GLU A 58 -5.76 8.65 1.34
C GLU A 58 -4.75 7.75 2.05
N PHE A 59 -4.19 6.78 1.33
CA PHE A 59 -3.13 5.91 1.85
C PHE A 59 -1.91 6.72 2.30
N LEU A 60 -1.43 7.66 1.47
CA LEU A 60 -0.29 8.52 1.81
C LEU A 60 -0.56 9.40 3.04
N ASP A 61 -1.76 9.95 3.17
CA ASP A 61 -2.11 10.78 4.33
C ASP A 61 -2.13 9.97 5.63
N ARG A 62 -2.74 8.79 5.61
CA ARG A 62 -2.73 7.86 6.75
C ARG A 62 -1.30 7.42 7.09
N LEU A 63 -0.48 7.16 6.07
CA LEU A 63 0.92 6.77 6.26
C LEU A 63 1.73 7.91 6.90
N ARG A 64 1.54 9.15 6.45
CA ARG A 64 2.18 10.34 7.00
C ARG A 64 1.80 10.55 8.46
N ASN A 65 0.52 10.39 8.79
CA ASN A 65 0.01 10.55 10.16
C ASN A 65 0.60 9.51 11.11
N ARG A 66 0.72 8.24 10.68
CA ARG A 66 1.31 7.17 11.51
C ARG A 66 2.81 7.35 11.74
N TYR A 67 3.53 7.89 10.75
CA TYR A 67 4.98 8.06 10.76
C TYR A 67 5.39 9.55 10.81
N ALA A 68 4.63 10.37 11.54
CA ALA A 68 4.90 11.79 11.70
C ALA A 68 6.10 12.09 12.63
N ASP A 69 6.42 11.15 13.51
CA ASP A 69 7.43 11.28 14.56
C ASP A 69 8.86 11.28 13.98
N SER A 70 9.75 12.12 14.50
CA SER A 70 11.10 12.35 13.92
C SER A 70 12.00 11.11 13.94
N LYS A 71 11.72 10.15 14.82
CA LYS A 71 12.42 8.84 14.86
C LYS A 71 12.24 8.02 13.57
N TYR A 72 11.26 8.37 12.73
CA TYR A 72 10.99 7.71 11.44
C TYR A 72 11.57 8.48 10.24
N GLU A 73 12.54 9.37 10.45
CA GLU A 73 13.16 10.17 9.37
C GLU A 73 13.67 9.31 8.21
N THR A 74 14.34 8.19 8.48
CA THR A 74 14.83 7.26 7.44
C THR A 74 13.67 6.68 6.62
N PHE A 75 12.57 6.31 7.28
CA PHE A 75 11.37 5.81 6.59
C PHE A 75 10.76 6.88 5.68
N ARG A 76 10.67 8.13 6.17
CA ARG A 76 10.16 9.25 5.36
C ARG A 76 10.98 9.48 4.09
N HIS A 77 12.31 9.38 4.18
CA HIS A 77 13.19 9.44 3.00
C HIS A 77 12.91 8.32 1.99
N GLN A 78 12.60 7.10 2.46
CA GLN A 78 12.22 6.01 1.57
C GLN A 78 10.88 6.28 0.86
N VAL A 79 9.93 6.93 1.54
CA VAL A 79 8.66 7.35 0.93
C VAL A 79 8.91 8.41 -0.14
N MET A 80 9.69 9.44 0.16
CA MET A 80 10.07 10.48 -0.80
C MET A 80 10.74 9.88 -2.06
N HIS A 81 11.68 8.96 -1.88
CA HIS A 81 12.35 8.30 -3.01
C HIS A 81 11.38 7.51 -3.89
N CYS A 82 10.44 6.78 -3.29
CA CYS A 82 9.41 6.09 -4.06
C CYS A 82 8.50 7.07 -4.81
N LEU A 83 8.06 8.17 -4.20
CA LEU A 83 7.21 9.15 -4.87
C LEU A 83 7.90 9.75 -6.11
N ILE A 84 9.21 9.98 -6.04
CA ILE A 84 10.00 10.40 -7.21
C ILE A 84 9.99 9.33 -8.31
N ARG A 85 10.18 8.06 -7.96
CA ARG A 85 10.17 6.94 -8.93
C ARG A 85 8.79 6.69 -9.53
N LEU A 86 7.74 6.79 -8.72
CA LEU A 86 6.35 6.64 -9.13
C LEU A 86 5.97 7.71 -10.16
N ALA A 87 6.39 8.96 -9.96
CA ALA A 87 6.16 10.03 -10.93
C ALA A 87 6.85 9.76 -12.27
N ALA A 88 8.04 9.14 -12.26
CA ALA A 88 8.83 8.86 -13.46
C ALA A 88 8.42 7.59 -14.22
N SER A 89 7.61 6.69 -13.63
CA SER A 89 7.32 5.38 -14.22
C SER A 89 5.83 5.00 -14.15
N PRO A 90 5.10 5.08 -15.28
CA PRO A 90 3.68 4.70 -15.34
C PRO A 90 3.41 3.25 -14.92
N GLY A 91 4.25 2.30 -15.34
CA GLY A 91 4.08 0.88 -14.98
C GLY A 91 4.29 0.60 -13.48
N LEU A 92 5.25 1.29 -12.85
CA LEU A 92 5.41 1.22 -11.39
C LEU A 92 4.21 1.84 -10.67
N ARG A 93 3.73 2.97 -11.20
CA ARG A 93 2.60 3.70 -10.62
C ARG A 93 1.33 2.87 -10.59
N GLU A 94 0.98 2.22 -11.69
CA GLU A 94 -0.19 1.33 -11.74
C GLU A 94 -0.11 0.21 -10.70
N LYS A 95 1.05 -0.46 -10.58
CA LYS A 95 1.28 -1.51 -9.56
C LYS A 95 1.08 -0.96 -8.14
N LEU A 96 1.64 0.21 -7.84
CA LEU A 96 1.55 0.82 -6.50
C LEU A 96 0.13 1.28 -6.16
N PHE A 97 -0.61 1.80 -7.13
CA PHE A 97 -2.01 2.17 -6.94
C PHE A 97 -2.88 0.95 -6.65
N MET A 98 -2.65 -0.16 -7.35
CA MET A 98 -3.36 -1.43 -7.08
C MET A 98 -3.05 -1.97 -5.67
N CYS A 99 -1.79 -1.90 -5.21
CA CYS A 99 -1.46 -2.29 -3.84
C CYS A 99 -2.20 -1.44 -2.78
N ALA A 100 -2.44 -0.15 -3.06
CA ALA A 100 -3.20 0.73 -2.16
C ALA A 100 -4.69 0.40 -2.13
N LEU A 101 -5.25 0.01 -3.28
CA LEU A 101 -6.63 -0.46 -3.38
C LEU A 101 -6.87 -1.74 -2.58
N GLU A 102 -5.98 -2.72 -2.68
CA GLU A 102 -6.08 -3.99 -1.94
C GLU A 102 -6.06 -3.82 -0.42
N THR A 103 -5.50 -2.72 0.06
CA THR A 103 -5.22 -2.48 1.47
C THR A 103 -6.20 -1.52 2.14
N THR A 104 -6.74 -0.55 1.41
CA THR A 104 -7.88 0.27 1.86
C THR A 104 -9.14 -0.56 2.09
N ALA A 105 -9.26 -1.74 1.46
CA ALA A 105 -10.36 -2.68 1.67
C ALA A 105 -10.29 -3.49 2.99
N ARG A 106 -9.16 -3.50 3.72
CA ARG A 106 -8.97 -4.39 4.89
C ARG A 106 -8.27 -3.71 6.07
N CYS A 107 -9.08 -3.01 6.87
CA CYS A 107 -8.85 -2.58 8.26
C CYS A 107 -7.67 -1.60 8.52
N ASP A 108 -7.89 -0.67 9.45
CA ASP A 108 -6.98 0.44 9.71
C ASP A 108 -5.57 0.05 10.20
N ASP A 109 -5.42 -1.15 10.77
CA ASP A 109 -4.17 -1.59 11.40
C ASP A 109 -3.07 -2.09 10.43
N ARG A 110 -3.36 -2.22 9.13
CA ARG A 110 -2.41 -2.85 8.18
C ARG A 110 -1.64 -1.87 7.31
N ILE A 111 -1.62 -0.58 7.62
CA ILE A 111 -0.93 0.40 6.77
C ILE A 111 0.58 0.16 6.63
N SER A 112 1.22 -0.36 7.68
CA SER A 112 2.63 -0.76 7.66
C SER A 112 2.88 -1.97 6.73
N LEU A 113 2.00 -2.98 6.79
CA LEU A 113 2.06 -4.15 5.89
C LEU A 113 1.84 -3.74 4.43
N SER A 114 0.92 -2.82 4.21
CA SER A 114 0.57 -2.28 2.90
C SER A 114 1.77 -1.59 2.25
N TRP A 115 2.49 -0.78 3.04
CA TRP A 115 3.74 -0.18 2.60
C TRP A 115 4.80 -1.23 2.24
N ASN A 116 4.93 -2.29 3.04
CA ASN A 116 5.88 -3.36 2.76
C ASN A 116 5.55 -4.07 1.44
N ASN A 117 4.28 -4.37 1.19
CA ASN A 117 3.83 -4.96 -0.07
C ASN A 117 4.16 -4.05 -1.27
N MET A 118 3.99 -2.73 -1.11
CA MET A 118 4.42 -1.75 -2.12
C MET A 118 5.93 -1.79 -2.38
N ARG A 119 6.78 -1.95 -1.35
CA ARG A 119 8.23 -2.14 -1.52
C ARG A 119 8.56 -3.40 -2.30
N ILE A 120 7.86 -4.50 -2.01
CA ILE A 120 8.04 -5.77 -2.73
C ILE A 120 7.67 -5.60 -4.20
N ALA A 121 6.53 -4.98 -4.50
CA ALA A 121 6.07 -4.74 -5.87
C ALA A 121 7.02 -3.82 -6.65
N GLU A 122 7.52 -2.75 -6.02
CA GLU A 122 8.51 -1.86 -6.60
C GLU A 122 9.82 -2.59 -6.92
N MET A 123 10.26 -3.48 -6.03
CA MET A 123 11.46 -4.30 -6.24
C MET A 123 11.26 -5.29 -7.40
N ALA A 124 10.16 -6.04 -7.41
CA ALA A 124 9.85 -7.00 -8.47
C ALA A 124 9.87 -6.30 -9.85
N TYR A 125 9.23 -5.13 -9.95
CA TYR A 125 9.27 -4.31 -11.16
C TYR A 125 10.69 -3.86 -11.55
N THR A 126 11.52 -3.50 -10.57
CA THR A 126 12.91 -3.08 -10.83
C THR A 126 13.75 -4.25 -11.38
N VAL A 127 13.52 -5.46 -10.88
CA VAL A 127 14.20 -6.70 -11.32
C VAL A 127 13.77 -7.07 -12.74
N GLU A 128 12.48 -6.99 -13.03
CA GLU A 128 11.92 -7.20 -14.37
C GLU A 128 12.56 -6.27 -15.40
N GLN A 129 12.83 -5.01 -15.04
CA GLN A 129 13.32 -3.99 -15.98
C GLN A 129 14.85 -3.96 -16.15
N LEU A 130 15.64 -4.29 -15.13
CA LEU A 130 17.10 -4.17 -15.15
C LEU A 130 17.86 -5.50 -15.30
N GLY A 131 17.16 -6.63 -15.22
CA GLY A 131 17.79 -7.95 -15.17
C GLY A 131 18.45 -8.24 -13.81
N THR A 132 18.53 -9.53 -13.46
CA THR A 132 18.95 -10.03 -12.13
C THR A 132 20.41 -9.75 -11.76
N GLU A 133 21.30 -9.58 -12.75
CA GLU A 133 22.75 -9.54 -12.47
C GLU A 133 23.24 -8.22 -11.85
N GLN A 134 22.63 -7.07 -12.14
CA GLN A 134 23.12 -5.77 -11.67
C GLN A 134 22.59 -5.35 -10.29
N ASN A 135 21.62 -6.08 -9.72
CA ASN A 135 20.90 -5.63 -8.51
C ASN A 135 20.76 -6.68 -7.39
N LEU A 136 21.38 -7.85 -7.52
CA LEU A 136 21.23 -8.97 -6.58
C LEU A 136 21.55 -8.58 -5.12
N GLY A 137 22.62 -7.80 -4.88
CA GLY A 137 23.00 -7.37 -3.53
C GLY A 137 21.98 -6.41 -2.87
N LYS A 138 21.37 -5.53 -3.67
CA LYS A 138 20.30 -4.62 -3.21
C LYS A 138 19.00 -5.40 -2.98
N MET A 139 18.70 -6.37 -3.85
CA MET A 139 17.55 -7.26 -3.70
C MET A 139 17.64 -8.10 -2.42
N ILE A 140 18.79 -8.71 -2.13
CA ILE A 140 18.97 -9.52 -0.91
C ILE A 140 18.87 -8.65 0.34
N SER A 141 19.43 -7.45 0.32
CA SER A 141 19.37 -6.54 1.47
C SER A 141 17.94 -6.10 1.77
N LEU A 142 17.18 -5.74 0.73
CA LEU A 142 15.78 -5.33 0.86
C LEU A 142 14.84 -6.51 1.18
N ALA A 143 15.04 -7.68 0.56
CA ALA A 143 14.28 -8.89 0.90
C ALA A 143 14.48 -9.31 2.36
N ARG A 144 15.69 -9.14 2.90
CA ARG A 144 15.97 -9.36 4.32
C ARG A 144 15.28 -8.32 5.22
N GLU A 145 15.14 -7.08 4.76
CA GLU A 145 14.42 -6.03 5.48
C GLU A 145 12.91 -6.30 5.49
N VAL A 146 12.33 -6.67 4.35
CA VAL A 146 10.94 -7.10 4.20
C VAL A 146 10.64 -8.34 5.05
N PHE A 147 11.48 -9.38 4.97
CA PHE A 147 11.30 -10.60 5.76
C PHE A 147 11.36 -10.33 7.26
N ARG A 148 12.25 -9.43 7.72
CA ARG A 148 12.26 -8.98 9.12
C ARG A 148 10.98 -8.23 9.51
N MET A 149 10.34 -7.51 8.59
CA MET A 149 9.07 -6.84 8.86
C MET A 149 7.87 -7.80 8.82
N GLU A 150 7.89 -8.84 7.99
CA GLU A 150 6.87 -9.91 7.99
C GLU A 150 6.92 -10.75 9.27
N LEU A 151 8.12 -11.02 9.80
CA LEU A 151 8.30 -11.76 11.05
C LEU A 151 7.65 -11.06 12.27
N LEU A 152 7.47 -9.74 12.22
CA LEU A 152 6.77 -8.95 13.25
C LEU A 152 5.24 -8.90 13.08
N THR A 153 4.70 -9.41 11.97
CA THR A 153 3.25 -9.45 11.68
C THR A 153 2.67 -10.87 11.71
N GLY A 154 3.53 -11.89 11.85
CA GLY A 154 3.15 -13.30 11.95
C GLY A 154 2.38 -13.68 13.22
N ASP A 155 2.53 -12.93 14.30
CA ASP A 155 1.86 -13.23 15.57
C ASP A 155 0.35 -12.92 15.56
N CYS A 156 -0.13 -12.06 14.64
CA CYS A 156 -1.55 -11.70 14.57
C CYS A 156 -2.40 -12.64 13.70
N GLN A 157 -1.81 -13.63 13.01
CA GLN A 157 -2.58 -14.61 12.21
C GLN A 157 -2.86 -15.94 12.93
N SER A 158 -2.23 -16.20 14.08
CA SER A 158 -2.47 -17.45 14.83
C SER A 158 -3.74 -17.40 15.70
N GLU A 159 -4.34 -16.22 15.93
CA GLU A 159 -5.43 -16.03 16.89
C GLU A 159 -6.82 -15.82 16.28
N ASN A 160 -7.06 -16.20 15.01
CA ASN A 160 -8.38 -16.03 14.37
C ASN A 160 -8.86 -17.21 13.50
N HIS A 161 -8.49 -18.44 13.83
CA HIS A 161 -9.23 -19.63 13.36
C HIS A 161 -9.49 -20.59 14.52
N PRO A 162 -10.71 -20.64 15.08
CA PRO A 162 -11.11 -21.82 15.82
C PRO A 162 -11.33 -22.94 14.79
N ASN A 163 -10.62 -24.05 14.99
CA ASN A 163 -10.81 -25.33 14.31
C ASN A 163 -10.02 -25.56 13.01
N SER A 164 -8.77 -25.98 13.18
CA SER A 164 -8.18 -27.04 12.33
C SER A 164 -7.26 -27.92 13.19
N ALA A 165 -7.91 -28.66 14.09
CA ALA A 165 -7.36 -29.93 14.53
C ALA A 165 -7.32 -30.88 13.31
N MET A 166 -6.32 -31.76 13.29
CA MET A 166 -5.97 -32.72 12.23
C MET A 166 -5.24 -32.16 11.01
N ARG A 167 -3.90 -32.14 11.11
CA ARG A 167 -2.99 -32.78 10.13
C ARG A 167 -1.58 -32.86 10.71
N THR A 168 -1.42 -33.61 11.80
CA THR A 168 -0.13 -34.16 12.23
C THR A 168 -0.03 -35.59 11.71
N ASN A 169 0.59 -35.79 10.55
CA ASN A 169 1.42 -36.97 10.33
C ASN A 169 2.27 -36.88 9.06
N THR A 170 3.42 -37.54 9.16
CA THR A 170 4.34 -37.92 8.07
C THR A 170 5.37 -36.86 7.68
N LEU A 171 6.46 -36.79 8.44
CA LEU A 171 7.80 -37.24 8.00
C LEU A 171 8.85 -37.00 9.08
N MET A 172 9.03 -38.00 9.95
CA MET A 172 10.29 -38.22 10.67
C MET A 172 10.83 -39.58 10.21
N ARG A 173 11.87 -39.53 9.39
CA ARG A 173 12.81 -40.55 8.89
C ARG A 173 13.52 -39.79 7.75
N ILE A 174 14.78 -39.41 7.86
CA ILE A 174 15.99 -40.17 8.19
C ILE A 174 16.95 -39.24 8.93
#